data_AF-J3LHX4-F1
#
_entry.id   AF-J3LHX4-F1
#
_cell.length_a   1.000
_cell.length_b   1.000
_cell.length_c   1.000
_cell.angle_alpha   90.00
_cell.angle_beta   90.00
_cell.angle_gamma   90.00
#
_symmetry.space_group_name_H-M   'P 1'
#
loop_
_entity.id
_entity.type
_entity.pdbx_description
1 polymer ?
#
loop_
_entity_poly.entity_id
_entity_poly.type
_entity_poly.pdbx_seq_one_letter_code
_entity_poly.pdbx_strand_id
1 'polypeptide(L)'
;MAILYGLTVQAIGPLRLRRAELESWDDDLNLGHIVFQDDGSSARLPSDSLSISEYADVSDEDGEGSSSEEGSDFSENGDQEDDSVHQGLGLLESKNLSGVQTETAIFAKWEHHTRGVASKMMAKMGYREGMGLGASGQGMLDPIPVKVLPPKQSLDHAVAASEVNDSVGPGKKRSRGGKRKREKKFAEQARAAKAEEEERSVFSFINSQLVAQDVAEGSAMKSKKDSSGEANGHSKKEDRKSLLAYDDEVKELRSRVEKLEEMMERNRKDKAFYEAALKKLEQTRKALADAEATHASATNAVARKEKEKKWLKF
;
A
#
# COMPACT_ATOMS: atom_id res chain seq x y z
N MET A 1 7.65 -33.11 -37.07
CA MET A 1 9.00 -33.50 -37.53
C MET A 1 9.63 -32.35 -38.30
N ALA A 2 10.21 -31.39 -37.60
CA ALA A 2 11.10 -30.40 -38.19
C ALA A 2 12.49 -31.05 -38.25
N ILE A 3 12.96 -31.40 -39.45
CA ILE A 3 14.29 -31.98 -39.62
C ILE A 3 15.28 -30.81 -39.68
N LEU A 4 15.89 -30.49 -38.54
CA LEU A 4 16.94 -29.49 -38.42
C LEU A 4 18.24 -30.09 -38.97
N TYR A 5 18.37 -30.13 -40.30
CA TYR A 5 19.64 -30.53 -40.90
C TYR A 5 20.71 -29.46 -40.64
N GLY A 6 21.74 -29.81 -39.88
CA GLY A 6 23.02 -29.09 -39.88
C GLY A 6 23.29 -28.14 -38.70
N LEU A 7 22.68 -28.36 -37.53
CA LEU A 7 23.08 -27.63 -36.31
C LEU A 7 24.30 -28.32 -35.68
N THR A 8 25.47 -27.68 -35.72
CA THR A 8 26.65 -28.16 -34.99
C THR A 8 26.48 -27.87 -33.50
N VAL A 9 26.43 -28.94 -32.71
CA VAL A 9 26.28 -28.91 -31.25
C VAL A 9 27.48 -29.60 -30.61
N GLN A 10 27.82 -29.22 -29.39
CA GLN A 10 28.83 -29.93 -28.61
C GLN A 10 28.13 -30.78 -27.57
N ALA A 11 28.51 -32.05 -27.51
CA ALA A 11 27.88 -33.02 -26.63
C ALA A 11 28.88 -33.61 -25.65
N ILE A 12 28.46 -33.73 -24.39
CA ILE A 12 29.25 -34.29 -23.31
C ILE A 12 29.22 -35.82 -23.42
N GLY A 13 30.27 -36.40 -24.00
CA GLY A 13 30.53 -37.83 -23.91
C GLY A 13 31.21 -38.17 -22.58
N PRO A 14 31.30 -39.47 -22.20
CA PRO A 14 32.03 -39.88 -21.00
C PRO A 14 33.49 -39.41 -21.14
N LEU A 15 33.79 -38.30 -20.47
CA LEU A 15 35.09 -37.68 -20.25
C LEU A 15 35.63 -36.69 -21.31
N ARG A 16 34.93 -36.35 -22.41
CA ARG A 16 35.36 -35.28 -23.34
C ARG A 16 34.18 -34.58 -24.05
N LEU A 17 34.28 -33.26 -24.23
CA LEU A 17 33.42 -32.46 -25.12
C LEU A 17 33.76 -32.83 -26.58
N ARG A 18 32.78 -33.34 -27.32
CA ARG A 18 32.96 -33.71 -28.74
C ARG A 18 31.98 -32.96 -29.63
N ARG A 19 32.41 -32.67 -30.85
CA ARG A 19 31.59 -31.99 -31.86
C ARG A 19 30.62 -32.99 -32.47
N ALA A 20 29.35 -32.62 -32.49
CA ALA A 20 28.28 -33.43 -33.03
C ALA A 20 27.34 -32.56 -33.88
N GLU A 21 26.57 -33.19 -34.75
CA GLU A 21 25.52 -32.54 -35.52
C GLU A 21 24.18 -33.05 -35.04
N LEU A 22 23.23 -32.14 -34.82
CA LEU A 22 21.86 -32.50 -34.52
C LEU A 22 21.17 -32.90 -35.83
N GLU A 23 20.65 -34.12 -35.88
CA GLU A 23 20.00 -34.67 -37.08
C GLU A 23 18.47 -34.63 -36.95
N SER A 24 17.93 -34.93 -35.77
CA SER A 24 16.49 -34.85 -35.50
C SER A 24 16.21 -34.51 -34.05
N TRP A 25 15.08 -33.86 -33.81
CA TRP A 25 14.60 -33.50 -32.50
C TRP A 25 13.22 -34.13 -32.26
N ASP A 26 13.07 -34.80 -31.12
CA ASP A 26 11.81 -35.38 -30.68
C ASP A 26 11.20 -34.51 -29.58
N ASP A 27 10.19 -33.70 -29.94
CA ASP A 27 9.53 -32.74 -29.04
C ASP A 27 8.79 -33.42 -27.87
N ASP A 28 8.30 -34.65 -28.06
CA ASP A 28 7.50 -35.35 -27.06
C ASP A 28 8.36 -35.90 -25.91
N LEU A 29 9.62 -36.27 -26.22
CA LEU A 29 10.57 -36.82 -25.26
C LEU A 29 11.67 -35.83 -24.86
N ASN A 30 11.74 -34.68 -25.51
CA ASN A 30 12.77 -33.65 -25.31
C ASN A 30 14.20 -34.22 -25.49
N LEU A 31 14.36 -35.12 -26.46
CA LEU A 31 15.61 -35.80 -26.79
C LEU A 31 16.07 -35.44 -28.20
N GLY A 32 17.33 -35.05 -28.33
CA GLY A 32 17.98 -34.80 -29.62
C GLY A 32 18.76 -36.02 -30.10
N HIS A 33 18.54 -36.44 -31.34
CA HIS A 33 19.40 -37.41 -32.02
C HIS A 33 20.59 -36.66 -32.62
N ILE A 34 21.78 -36.95 -32.09
CA ILE A 34 23.02 -36.34 -32.53
C ILE A 34 23.96 -37.36 -33.16
N VAL A 35 24.75 -36.93 -34.13
CA VAL A 35 25.79 -37.73 -34.78
C VAL A 35 27.14 -37.06 -34.54
N PHE A 36 28.09 -37.77 -33.92
CA PHE A 36 29.43 -37.25 -33.66
C PHE A 36 30.25 -37.18 -34.95
N GLN A 37 30.87 -36.03 -35.23
CA GLN A 37 31.66 -35.84 -36.45
C GLN A 37 32.93 -36.73 -36.48
N ASP A 38 33.47 -37.09 -35.32
CA ASP A 38 34.75 -37.80 -35.22
C ASP A 38 34.68 -39.27 -35.66
N ASP A 39 33.57 -39.97 -35.35
CA ASP A 39 33.44 -41.43 -35.53
C ASP A 39 32.12 -41.83 -36.25
N GLY A 40 31.27 -40.85 -36.58
CA GLY A 40 29.94 -41.10 -37.14
C GLY A 40 28.96 -41.82 -36.19
N SER A 41 29.38 -42.07 -34.95
CA SER A 41 28.54 -42.66 -33.90
C SER A 41 27.38 -41.73 -33.57
N SER A 42 26.18 -42.28 -33.34
CA SER A 42 24.99 -41.51 -32.96
C SER A 42 24.52 -41.79 -31.54
N ALA A 43 24.02 -40.76 -30.86
CA ALA A 43 23.49 -40.85 -29.51
C ALA A 43 22.22 -40.01 -29.36
N ARG A 44 21.34 -40.41 -28.44
CA ARG A 44 20.16 -39.63 -28.05
C ARG A 44 20.43 -38.97 -26.71
N LEU A 45 20.55 -37.64 -26.70
CA LEU A 45 20.86 -36.88 -25.50
C LEU A 45 19.72 -35.89 -25.17
N PRO A 46 19.44 -35.65 -23.87
CA PRO A 46 18.52 -34.62 -23.44
C PRO A 46 19.07 -33.21 -23.69
N SER A 47 18.20 -32.20 -23.74
CA SER A 47 18.57 -30.78 -23.96
C SER A 47 19.72 -30.31 -23.07
N ASP A 48 19.73 -30.72 -21.80
CA ASP A 48 20.71 -30.29 -20.79
C ASP A 48 22.15 -30.72 -21.11
N SER A 49 22.33 -31.68 -22.02
CA SER A 49 23.63 -32.21 -22.43
C SER A 49 24.14 -31.65 -23.77
N LEU A 50 23.37 -30.74 -24.39
CA LEU A 50 23.67 -30.13 -25.68
C LEU A 50 24.04 -28.66 -25.49
N SER A 51 25.30 -28.31 -25.73
CA SER A 51 25.79 -26.93 -25.69
C SER A 51 25.96 -26.41 -27.12
N ILE A 52 25.37 -25.26 -27.44
CA ILE A 52 25.56 -24.60 -28.74
C ILE A 52 26.98 -24.01 -28.77
N SER A 53 27.77 -24.38 -29.78
CA SER A 53 29.21 -24.07 -29.86
C SER A 53 29.54 -22.62 -30.23
N GLU A 54 28.65 -21.66 -29.94
CA GLU A 54 28.83 -20.24 -30.28
C GLU A 54 29.53 -19.45 -29.15
N TYR A 55 29.74 -20.03 -27.97
CA TYR A 55 30.09 -19.24 -26.77
C TYR A 55 31.23 -19.77 -25.89
N ALA A 56 32.20 -20.52 -26.43
CA ALA A 56 33.25 -21.19 -25.64
C ALA A 56 34.71 -20.86 -26.03
N ASP A 57 34.98 -19.64 -26.51
CA ASP A 57 36.36 -19.12 -26.67
C ASP A 57 36.50 -17.76 -25.98
N VAL A 58 36.67 -17.75 -24.65
CA VAL A 58 37.41 -16.73 -23.89
C VAL A 58 37.85 -17.34 -22.55
N SER A 59 38.96 -18.07 -22.56
CA SER A 59 39.73 -18.34 -21.36
C SER A 59 41.19 -18.34 -21.76
N ASP A 60 41.79 -17.16 -21.69
CA ASP A 60 43.24 -17.01 -21.66
C ASP A 60 43.60 -16.23 -20.39
N GLU A 61 44.58 -16.77 -19.68
CA GLU A 61 45.22 -16.18 -18.52
C GLU A 61 46.01 -14.94 -18.94
N ASP A 62 46.01 -13.89 -18.13
CA ASP A 62 47.23 -13.12 -17.85
C ASP A 62 47.06 -12.36 -16.53
N GLY A 63 48.14 -12.36 -15.76
CA GLY A 63 48.18 -11.94 -14.37
C GLY A 63 48.45 -10.45 -14.14
N GLU A 64 48.57 -10.19 -12.83
CA GLU A 64 49.36 -9.15 -12.16
C GLU A 64 49.06 -7.65 -12.35
N GLY A 65 48.66 -7.02 -11.23
CA GLY A 65 49.48 -5.94 -10.69
C GLY A 65 48.93 -4.51 -10.75
N SER A 66 48.77 -3.95 -9.54
CA SER A 66 49.04 -2.55 -9.19
C SER A 66 47.96 -1.49 -9.46
N SER A 67 47.25 -1.12 -8.38
CA SER A 67 47.34 0.20 -7.73
C SER A 67 47.76 1.38 -8.62
N SER A 68 46.83 2.31 -8.85
CA SER A 68 46.86 3.64 -8.20
C SER A 68 45.57 4.40 -8.52
N GLU A 69 45.26 5.33 -7.62
CA GLU A 69 44.34 6.44 -7.83
C GLU A 69 44.88 7.28 -9.02
N GLU A 70 44.14 8.14 -9.70
CA GLU A 70 44.04 9.57 -9.38
C GLU A 70 42.80 10.11 -10.14
N GLY A 71 41.89 10.77 -9.43
CA GLY A 71 40.90 11.64 -10.05
C GLY A 71 41.57 12.93 -10.53
N SER A 72 41.48 13.22 -11.83
CA SER A 72 41.78 14.54 -12.36
C SER A 72 40.47 15.21 -12.82
N ASP A 73 40.16 16.28 -12.11
CA ASP A 73 39.19 17.31 -12.45
C ASP A 73 39.72 18.18 -13.60
N PHE A 74 38.79 18.94 -14.20
CA PHE A 74 38.98 20.17 -14.97
C PHE A 74 38.83 20.07 -16.51
N SER A 75 37.65 20.45 -17.01
CA SER A 75 37.49 21.75 -17.70
C SER A 75 36.09 21.92 -18.27
N GLU A 76 35.42 22.95 -17.77
CA GLU A 76 34.30 23.62 -18.40
C GLU A 76 34.82 24.78 -19.27
N ASN A 77 34.53 24.76 -20.58
CA ASN A 77 34.12 25.96 -21.33
C ASN A 77 33.80 25.70 -22.81
N GLY A 78 32.75 26.37 -23.29
CA GLY A 78 32.84 27.16 -24.53
C GLY A 78 32.14 26.62 -25.79
N ASP A 79 30.97 27.20 -26.08
CA ASP A 79 30.26 27.21 -27.37
C ASP A 79 31.17 27.34 -28.60
N GLN A 80 30.94 26.51 -29.63
CA GLN A 80 30.80 26.98 -31.01
C GLN A 80 30.24 25.91 -31.94
N GLU A 81 29.33 26.37 -32.77
CA GLU A 81 28.63 25.71 -33.85
C GLU A 81 29.60 25.43 -35.00
N ASP A 82 29.78 24.16 -35.39
CA ASP A 82 30.36 23.81 -36.68
C ASP A 82 29.74 22.53 -37.25
N ASP A 83 29.26 22.66 -38.48
CA ASP A 83 28.68 21.64 -39.32
C ASP A 83 29.79 21.10 -40.24
N SER A 84 30.42 19.99 -39.85
CA SER A 84 31.19 19.15 -40.78
C SER A 84 31.48 17.76 -40.24
N VAL A 85 30.72 16.80 -40.77
CA VAL A 85 31.16 15.46 -41.23
C VAL A 85 32.55 14.99 -40.77
N HIS A 86 32.63 14.48 -39.54
CA HIS A 86 33.68 13.52 -39.17
C HIS A 86 33.10 12.09 -39.12
N GLN A 87 33.21 11.45 -40.28
CA GLN A 87 33.13 10.01 -40.48
C GLN A 87 34.19 9.34 -39.59
N GLY A 88 33.79 8.83 -38.42
CA GLY A 88 34.75 8.21 -37.51
C GLY A 88 34.13 7.76 -36.20
N LEU A 89 33.42 6.64 -36.24
CA LEU A 89 33.36 5.56 -35.24
C LEU A 89 32.24 4.62 -35.68
N GLY A 90 32.60 3.36 -35.89
CA GLY A 90 31.78 2.34 -36.56
C GLY A 90 30.38 2.21 -35.97
N LEU A 91 29.42 2.86 -36.62
CA LEU A 91 28.02 2.46 -36.62
C LEU A 91 27.95 1.13 -37.37
N LEU A 92 28.26 0.04 -36.66
CA LEU A 92 27.78 -1.27 -37.05
C LEU A 92 26.26 -1.13 -37.01
N GLU A 93 25.70 -1.01 -38.21
CA GLU A 93 24.29 -1.09 -38.50
C GLU A 93 23.77 -2.39 -37.87
N SER A 94 23.38 -2.27 -36.60
CA SER A 94 22.62 -3.26 -35.89
C SER A 94 21.29 -3.25 -36.60
N LYS A 95 21.18 -4.12 -37.61
CA LYS A 95 19.91 -4.59 -38.14
C LYS A 95 19.02 -4.76 -36.94
N ASN A 96 17.95 -3.96 -36.89
CA ASN A 96 16.92 -4.03 -35.88
C ASN A 96 16.30 -5.44 -35.97
N LEU A 97 16.96 -6.42 -35.34
CA LEU A 97 16.46 -7.78 -35.12
C LEU A 97 15.54 -7.83 -33.90
N SER A 98 15.31 -6.69 -33.24
CA SER A 98 14.18 -6.52 -32.36
C SER A 98 12.97 -6.23 -33.25
N GLY A 99 12.15 -7.25 -33.47
CA GLY A 99 10.86 -7.12 -34.14
C GLY A 99 10.16 -5.88 -33.59
N VAL A 100 9.82 -4.95 -34.48
CA VAL A 100 9.00 -3.80 -34.15
C VAL A 100 7.73 -4.37 -33.53
N GLN A 101 7.63 -4.31 -32.21
CA GLN A 101 6.39 -4.58 -31.47
C GLN A 101 5.42 -3.48 -31.89
N THR A 102 4.72 -3.71 -33.00
CA THR A 102 3.69 -2.80 -33.51
C THR A 102 2.43 -2.87 -32.65
N GLU A 103 2.31 -3.90 -31.82
CA GLU A 103 1.28 -4.13 -30.79
C GLU A 103 1.56 -3.35 -29.49
N THR A 104 2.12 -2.13 -29.57
CA THR A 104 2.30 -1.24 -28.38
C THR A 104 0.99 -0.72 -27.77
N ALA A 105 -0.16 -1.27 -28.19
CA ALA A 105 -1.46 -0.87 -27.69
C ALA A 105 -1.72 -1.56 -26.34
N ILE A 106 -1.12 -0.99 -25.29
CA ILE A 106 -1.37 -1.25 -23.85
C ILE A 106 -0.60 -2.47 -23.32
N PHE A 107 0.72 -2.31 -23.15
CA PHE A 107 1.55 -3.27 -22.43
C PHE A 107 1.24 -3.26 -20.92
N ALA A 108 0.87 -2.10 -20.36
CA ALA A 108 0.53 -1.99 -18.94
C ALA A 108 -0.53 -0.92 -18.64
N LYS A 109 -1.25 -1.09 -17.52
CA LYS A 109 -2.34 -0.18 -17.11
C LYS A 109 -1.92 1.29 -16.94
N TRP A 110 -0.66 1.54 -16.59
CA TRP A 110 -0.12 2.91 -16.51
C TRP A 110 0.07 3.55 -17.89
N GLU A 111 0.21 2.75 -18.95
CA GLU A 111 0.32 3.24 -20.32
C GLU A 111 -0.97 3.82 -20.88
N HIS A 112 -2.13 3.53 -20.29
CA HIS A 112 -3.36 4.24 -20.67
C HIS A 112 -3.23 5.76 -20.52
N HIS A 113 -2.35 6.23 -19.63
CA HIS A 113 -2.14 7.64 -19.34
C HIS A 113 -0.83 8.18 -19.96
N THR A 114 -0.06 7.36 -20.69
CA THR A 114 1.19 7.79 -21.34
C THR A 114 1.22 7.31 -22.78
N ARG A 115 1.86 8.06 -23.70
CA ARG A 115 1.86 7.72 -25.13
C ARG A 115 2.82 6.58 -25.49
N GLY A 116 2.87 5.51 -24.68
CA GLY A 116 3.77 4.37 -24.88
C GLY A 116 5.27 4.74 -24.81
N VAL A 117 5.61 5.86 -24.16
CA VAL A 117 7.01 6.35 -24.12
C VAL A 117 7.91 5.38 -23.38
N ALA A 118 7.42 4.84 -22.25
CA ALA A 118 8.20 3.91 -21.45
C ALA A 118 8.24 2.48 -22.04
N SER A 119 7.17 1.96 -22.66
CA SER A 119 7.25 0.72 -23.45
C SER A 119 8.25 0.83 -24.58
N LYS A 120 8.25 1.95 -25.31
CA LYS A 120 9.23 2.21 -26.36
C LYS A 120 10.66 2.21 -25.83
N MET A 121 10.89 2.80 -24.65
CA MET A 121 12.19 2.80 -24.00
C MET A 121 12.60 1.39 -23.56
N MET A 122 11.70 0.63 -22.94
CA MET A 122 11.96 -0.75 -22.52
C MET A 122 12.31 -1.64 -23.72
N ALA A 123 11.54 -1.56 -24.80
CA ALA A 123 11.80 -2.30 -26.03
C ALA A 123 13.18 -1.95 -26.65
N LYS A 124 13.57 -0.67 -26.61
CA LYS A 124 14.90 -0.22 -27.06
C LYS A 124 16.03 -0.81 -26.20
N MET A 125 15.76 -1.04 -24.92
CA MET A 125 16.71 -1.66 -23.98
C MET A 125 16.68 -3.20 -24.04
N GLY A 126 15.97 -3.80 -24.99
CA GLY A 126 15.92 -5.25 -25.17
C GLY A 126 14.87 -5.97 -24.33
N TYR A 127 13.94 -5.24 -23.69
CA TYR A 127 12.80 -5.85 -23.04
C TYR A 127 11.87 -6.51 -24.08
N ARG A 128 11.47 -7.75 -23.78
CA ARG A 128 10.54 -8.53 -24.60
C ARG A 128 9.26 -8.76 -23.81
N GLU A 129 8.12 -8.50 -24.44
CA GLU A 129 6.81 -8.76 -23.83
C GLU A 129 6.71 -10.23 -23.40
N GLY A 130 6.20 -10.45 -22.18
CA GLY A 130 6.08 -11.79 -21.59
C GLY A 130 7.35 -12.32 -20.92
N MET A 131 8.48 -11.60 -20.94
CA MET A 131 9.67 -11.93 -20.16
C MET A 131 9.85 -11.02 -18.95
N GLY A 132 10.35 -11.60 -17.85
CA GLY A 132 10.73 -10.84 -16.68
C GLY A 132 11.92 -9.94 -16.95
N LEU A 133 12.13 -8.94 -16.09
CA LEU A 133 13.35 -8.14 -16.14
C LEU A 133 14.51 -8.90 -15.46
N GLY A 134 15.72 -8.82 -16.01
CA GLY A 134 16.93 -9.42 -15.43
C GLY A 134 17.77 -10.16 -16.47
N ALA A 135 19.00 -10.55 -16.11
CA ALA A 135 19.96 -11.17 -17.04
C ALA A 135 19.43 -12.41 -17.78
N SER A 136 18.61 -13.24 -17.12
CA SER A 136 17.95 -14.41 -17.71
C SER A 136 16.43 -14.25 -17.83
N GLY A 137 15.92 -13.02 -17.64
CA GLY A 137 14.48 -12.77 -17.57
C GLY A 137 13.79 -13.31 -16.31
N GLN A 138 14.54 -13.54 -15.23
CA GLN A 138 14.04 -14.11 -13.97
C GLN A 138 13.09 -13.20 -13.16
N GLY A 139 12.93 -11.94 -13.57
CA GLY A 139 12.07 -10.98 -12.88
C GLY A 139 10.60 -11.36 -12.97
N MET A 140 9.81 -10.84 -12.04
CA MET A 140 8.38 -11.06 -12.04
C MET A 140 7.70 -10.17 -13.09
N LEU A 141 6.76 -10.77 -13.84
CA LEU A 141 5.95 -10.08 -14.84
C LEU A 141 4.87 -9.21 -14.19
N ASP A 142 4.13 -9.83 -13.27
CA ASP A 142 3.00 -9.20 -12.64
C ASP A 142 3.43 -8.39 -11.41
N PRO A 143 2.86 -7.19 -11.20
CA PRO A 143 3.14 -6.41 -10.01
C PRO A 143 2.64 -7.13 -8.74
N ILE A 144 3.35 -6.96 -7.63
CA ILE A 144 2.95 -7.51 -6.33
C ILE A 144 1.67 -6.82 -5.86
N PRO A 145 0.55 -7.54 -5.65
CA PRO A 145 -0.65 -6.95 -5.08
C PRO A 145 -0.43 -6.66 -3.58
N VAL A 146 -0.65 -5.41 -3.18
CA VAL A 146 -0.54 -4.98 -1.77
C VAL A 146 -1.93 -4.88 -1.13
N LYS A 147 -2.16 -5.61 -0.04
CA LYS A 147 -3.40 -5.54 0.74
C LYS A 147 -3.28 -4.48 1.83
N VAL A 148 -3.93 -3.34 1.66
CA VAL A 148 -4.00 -2.28 2.68
C VAL A 148 -5.04 -2.64 3.73
N LEU A 149 -4.63 -2.66 5.00
CA LEU A 149 -5.53 -2.91 6.12
C LEU A 149 -6.25 -1.61 6.54
N PRO A 150 -7.52 -1.69 6.97
CA PRO A 150 -8.22 -0.55 7.56
C PRO A 150 -7.46 0.03 8.77
N PRO A 151 -7.53 1.34 9.00
CA PRO A 151 -6.88 1.95 10.14
C PRO A 151 -7.39 1.34 11.46
N LYS A 152 -6.49 1.18 12.44
CA LYS A 152 -6.76 0.59 13.76
C LYS A 152 -7.10 -0.91 13.78
N GLN A 153 -6.83 -1.65 12.70
CA GLN A 153 -6.87 -3.11 12.73
C GLN A 153 -5.48 -3.69 13.00
N SER A 154 -5.41 -4.73 13.85
CA SER A 154 -4.18 -5.47 14.11
C SER A 154 -3.87 -6.45 12.97
N LEU A 155 -2.59 -6.82 12.85
CA LEU A 155 -2.16 -7.87 11.92
C LEU A 155 -2.84 -9.21 12.22
N ASP A 156 -3.11 -9.52 13.50
CA ASP A 156 -3.83 -10.72 13.92
C ASP A 156 -5.21 -10.85 13.26
N HIS A 157 -5.93 -9.74 13.09
CA HIS A 157 -7.23 -9.73 12.43
C HIS A 157 -7.10 -9.99 10.92
N ALA A 158 -6.02 -9.51 10.31
CA ALA A 158 -5.74 -9.73 8.90
C ALA A 158 -5.39 -11.19 8.59
N VAL A 159 -4.60 -11.83 9.47
CA VAL A 159 -4.24 -13.25 9.37
C VAL A 159 -5.45 -14.14 9.59
N ALA A 160 -6.26 -13.87 10.61
CA ALA A 160 -7.51 -14.61 10.83
C ALA A 160 -8.48 -14.48 9.63
N ALA A 161 -8.49 -13.35 8.93
CA ALA A 161 -9.30 -13.15 7.75
C ALA A 161 -8.72 -13.82 6.48
N SER A 162 -7.41 -14.04 6.37
CA SER A 162 -6.82 -14.82 5.26
C SER A 162 -7.07 -16.31 5.44
N GLU A 163 -6.91 -16.84 6.65
CA GLU A 163 -7.18 -18.26 6.95
C GLU A 163 -8.63 -18.68 6.65
N VAL A 164 -9.58 -17.75 6.84
CA VAL A 164 -11.00 -17.96 6.52
C VAL A 164 -11.28 -17.92 5.01
N ASN A 165 -10.45 -17.25 4.21
CA ASN A 165 -10.61 -17.19 2.76
C ASN A 165 -9.84 -18.30 2.02
N ASP A 166 -8.70 -18.76 2.55
CA ASP A 166 -7.90 -19.84 1.94
C ASP A 166 -8.47 -21.25 2.24
N SER A 167 -9.45 -21.36 3.14
CA SER A 167 -10.19 -22.60 3.40
C SER A 167 -11.43 -22.72 2.51
N VAL A 168 -11.25 -23.30 1.32
CA VAL A 168 -12.24 -24.00 0.47
C VAL A 168 -13.73 -23.70 0.74
N GLY A 169 -14.32 -22.86 -0.11
CA GLY A 169 -15.75 -22.83 -0.48
C GLY A 169 -16.75 -22.34 0.60
N PRO A 170 -17.92 -21.80 0.20
CA PRO A 170 -18.93 -21.30 1.14
C PRO A 170 -19.66 -22.47 1.80
N GLY A 171 -18.99 -23.14 2.74
CA GLY A 171 -19.62 -24.08 3.65
C GLY A 171 -20.62 -23.34 4.52
N LYS A 172 -21.92 -23.55 4.28
CA LYS A 172 -23.05 -23.06 5.09
C LYS A 172 -22.78 -23.33 6.58
N LYS A 173 -22.23 -22.33 7.30
CA LYS A 173 -22.12 -22.40 8.76
C LYS A 173 -23.53 -22.36 9.34
N ARG A 174 -23.98 -23.51 9.84
CA ARG A 174 -25.25 -23.68 10.56
C ARG A 174 -25.39 -22.57 11.60
N SER A 175 -26.43 -21.75 11.44
CA SER A 175 -26.74 -20.60 12.27
C SER A 175 -26.76 -20.97 13.76
N ARG A 176 -25.72 -20.57 14.49
CA ARG A 176 -25.74 -20.36 15.96
C ARG A 176 -26.50 -19.07 16.33
N GLY A 177 -27.37 -18.56 15.45
CA GLY A 177 -28.14 -17.32 15.62
C GLY A 177 -29.56 -17.52 16.13
N GLY A 178 -30.07 -18.75 16.24
CA GLY A 178 -31.45 -19.03 16.66
C GLY A 178 -31.74 -18.69 18.12
N LYS A 179 -30.76 -18.88 19.02
CA LYS A 179 -30.95 -18.68 20.46
C LYS A 179 -31.12 -17.20 20.82
N ARG A 180 -30.24 -16.34 20.29
CA ARG A 180 -30.31 -14.87 20.45
C ARG A 180 -31.57 -14.27 19.84
N LYS A 181 -32.05 -14.79 18.71
CA LYS A 181 -33.29 -14.30 18.08
C LYS A 181 -34.55 -14.71 18.85
N ARG A 182 -34.55 -15.89 19.50
CA ARG A 182 -35.63 -16.34 20.38
C ARG A 182 -35.64 -15.59 21.71
N GLU A 183 -34.47 -15.37 22.31
CA GLU A 183 -34.33 -14.58 23.54
C GLU A 183 -34.75 -13.12 23.33
N LYS A 184 -34.40 -12.49 22.19
CA LYS A 184 -34.86 -11.13 21.87
C LYS A 184 -36.39 -11.04 21.78
N LYS A 185 -37.04 -12.00 21.11
CA LYS A 185 -38.51 -12.05 21.02
C LYS A 185 -39.17 -12.23 22.39
N PHE A 186 -38.61 -13.09 23.23
CA PHE A 186 -39.16 -13.33 24.57
C PHE A 186 -38.99 -12.11 25.49
N ALA A 187 -37.85 -11.42 25.41
CA ALA A 187 -37.61 -10.20 26.17
C ALA A 187 -38.53 -9.05 25.73
N GLU A 188 -38.83 -8.95 24.43
CA GLU A 188 -39.72 -7.93 23.89
C GLU A 188 -41.18 -8.19 24.29
N GLN A 189 -41.62 -9.46 24.31
CA GLN A 189 -42.94 -9.84 24.85
C GLN A 189 -43.04 -9.59 26.36
N ALA A 190 -41.99 -9.89 27.13
CA ALA A 190 -41.98 -9.61 28.57
C ALA A 190 -42.00 -8.10 28.88
N ARG A 191 -41.37 -7.27 28.03
CA ARG A 191 -41.45 -5.80 28.13
C ARG A 191 -42.82 -5.27 27.74
N ALA A 192 -43.44 -5.81 26.68
CA ALA A 192 -44.77 -5.43 26.26
C ALA A 192 -45.83 -5.76 27.32
N ALA A 193 -45.75 -6.94 27.95
CA ALA A 193 -46.66 -7.31 29.03
C ALA A 193 -46.53 -6.40 30.27
N LYS A 194 -45.31 -5.98 30.62
CA LYS A 194 -45.08 -5.02 31.70
C LYS A 194 -45.57 -3.61 31.36
N ALA A 195 -45.41 -3.18 30.11
CA ALA A 195 -45.95 -1.90 29.65
C ALA A 195 -47.49 -1.91 29.67
N GLU A 196 -48.14 -3.01 29.30
CA GLU A 196 -49.60 -3.15 29.38
C GLU A 196 -50.09 -3.19 30.85
N GLU A 197 -49.33 -3.79 31.76
CA GLU A 197 -49.60 -3.76 33.19
C GLU A 197 -49.42 -2.34 33.79
N GLU A 198 -48.40 -1.60 33.32
CA GLU A 198 -48.19 -0.19 33.68
C GLU A 198 -49.29 0.73 33.13
N GLU A 199 -49.84 0.46 31.94
CA GLU A 199 -51.00 1.18 31.41
C GLU A 199 -52.30 0.84 32.14
N ARG A 200 -52.40 -0.31 32.81
CA ARG A 200 -53.53 -0.69 33.68
C ARG A 200 -53.36 -0.25 35.14
N SER A 201 -52.30 0.49 35.47
CA SER A 201 -52.02 0.97 36.83
C SER A 201 -52.91 2.15 37.22
N VAL A 202 -53.31 2.23 38.49
CA VAL A 202 -54.18 3.30 39.05
C VAL A 202 -53.65 4.71 38.74
N PHE A 203 -52.33 4.85 38.55
CA PHE A 203 -51.69 6.13 38.21
C PHE A 203 -51.89 6.55 36.74
N SER A 204 -52.00 5.62 35.78
CA SER A 204 -52.36 5.96 34.39
C SER A 204 -53.80 6.45 34.31
N PHE A 205 -54.69 5.88 35.12
CA PHE A 205 -56.09 6.30 35.25
C PHE A 205 -56.21 7.72 35.82
N ILE A 206 -55.45 8.03 36.88
CA ILE A 206 -55.39 9.40 37.43
C ILE A 206 -54.80 10.38 36.42
N ASN A 207 -53.74 10.00 35.71
CA ASN A 207 -53.12 10.87 34.71
C ASN A 207 -54.03 11.13 33.52
N SER A 208 -54.79 10.13 33.05
CA SER A 208 -55.75 10.31 31.97
C SER A 208 -56.96 11.16 32.38
N GLN A 209 -57.40 11.06 33.64
CA GLN A 209 -58.50 11.86 34.17
C GLN A 209 -58.13 13.31 34.49
N LEU A 210 -56.88 13.56 34.91
CA LEU A 210 -56.35 14.92 35.07
C LEU A 210 -56.12 15.60 33.71
N VAL A 211 -55.55 14.88 32.73
CA VAL A 211 -55.30 15.43 31.39
C VAL A 211 -56.60 15.70 30.62
N ALA A 212 -57.66 14.93 30.86
CA ALA A 212 -58.97 15.17 30.24
C ALA A 212 -59.72 16.39 30.83
N GLN A 213 -59.34 16.90 32.01
CA GLN A 213 -59.90 18.12 32.59
C GLN A 213 -59.22 19.42 32.11
N ASP A 214 -58.03 19.33 31.51
CA ASP A 214 -57.22 20.49 31.07
C ASP A 214 -57.40 20.87 29.59
N VAL A 215 -58.37 20.31 28.87
CA VAL A 215 -58.75 20.77 27.51
C VAL A 215 -59.83 21.85 27.52
N ALA A 216 -59.75 22.75 28.51
CA ALA A 216 -60.31 24.09 28.43
C ALA A 216 -59.22 25.10 28.82
N GLU A 217 -58.64 25.73 27.80
CA GLU A 217 -57.71 26.88 27.84
C GLU A 217 -56.21 26.62 28.10
N GLY A 218 -55.38 27.08 27.15
CA GLY A 218 -54.05 27.63 27.46
C GLY A 218 -52.83 26.95 26.83
N SER A 219 -52.17 27.67 25.92
CA SER A 219 -50.89 27.37 25.27
C SER A 219 -49.68 27.20 26.21
N ALA A 220 -48.71 26.34 25.87
CA ALA A 220 -47.28 26.68 25.69
C ALA A 220 -46.35 25.45 25.60
N MET A 221 -45.27 25.59 24.81
CA MET A 221 -44.10 24.72 24.69
C MET A 221 -43.60 24.06 25.99
N LYS A 222 -43.19 22.78 25.93
CA LYS A 222 -41.89 22.37 26.51
C LYS A 222 -41.33 21.04 25.98
N SER A 223 -40.11 21.14 25.48
CA SER A 223 -38.98 20.20 25.38
C SER A 223 -39.16 18.71 25.74
N LYS A 224 -38.73 17.87 24.79
CA LYS A 224 -38.12 16.55 25.00
C LYS A 224 -37.18 16.56 26.21
N LYS A 225 -37.52 15.78 27.23
CA LYS A 225 -36.69 15.42 28.37
C LYS A 225 -36.16 14.01 28.12
N ASP A 226 -34.89 13.93 27.71
CA ASP A 226 -34.14 12.68 27.76
C ASP A 226 -34.09 12.17 29.20
N SER A 227 -34.23 10.86 29.31
CA SER A 227 -34.25 10.08 30.55
C SER A 227 -33.01 10.32 31.39
N SER A 228 -33.18 11.02 32.51
CA SER A 228 -32.23 11.11 33.61
C SER A 228 -32.21 9.78 34.38
N GLY A 229 -31.23 8.93 34.05
CA GLY A 229 -30.74 7.93 34.98
C GLY A 229 -29.81 8.61 35.99
N GLU A 230 -30.34 9.01 37.14
CA GLU A 230 -29.55 9.42 38.29
C GLU A 230 -28.87 8.20 38.91
N ALA A 231 -27.54 8.18 38.84
CA ALA A 231 -26.72 7.47 39.80
C ALA A 231 -25.44 8.28 40.06
N ASN A 232 -25.49 9.02 41.16
CA ASN A 232 -24.35 9.31 42.03
C ASN A 232 -23.27 10.30 41.52
N GLY A 233 -23.46 11.58 41.81
CA GLY A 233 -22.62 12.34 42.76
C GLY A 233 -21.09 12.30 42.66
N HIS A 234 -20.47 11.99 41.53
CA HIS A 234 -19.04 12.25 41.33
C HIS A 234 -18.88 13.36 40.30
N SER A 235 -18.52 14.56 40.77
CA SER A 235 -17.99 15.65 39.92
C SER A 235 -17.11 15.04 38.83
N LYS A 236 -17.37 15.32 37.55
CA LYS A 236 -16.50 14.91 36.43
C LYS A 236 -15.06 15.11 36.88
N LYS A 237 -14.37 14.03 37.25
CA LYS A 237 -12.97 14.09 37.61
C LYS A 237 -12.31 14.41 36.29
N GLU A 238 -11.73 15.61 36.19
CA GLU A 238 -10.70 15.86 35.20
C GLU A 238 -9.58 14.87 35.55
N ASP A 239 -9.71 13.65 35.03
CA ASP A 239 -8.77 12.59 35.28
C ASP A 239 -7.45 13.00 34.63
N ARG A 240 -6.31 12.54 35.14
CA ARG A 240 -5.00 12.80 34.53
C ARG A 240 -4.96 12.49 33.02
N LYS A 241 -5.84 11.60 32.56
CA LYS A 241 -6.08 11.30 31.14
C LYS A 241 -6.67 12.46 30.33
N SER A 242 -7.54 13.29 30.90
CA SER A 242 -8.07 14.47 30.20
C SER A 242 -7.03 15.58 30.08
N LEU A 243 -6.09 15.69 31.02
CA LEU A 243 -4.95 16.61 30.88
C LEU A 243 -4.08 16.25 29.66
N LEU A 244 -3.78 14.95 29.48
CA LEU A 244 -3.04 14.49 28.31
C LEU A 244 -3.74 14.80 26.98
N ALA A 245 -5.09 14.73 26.95
CA ALA A 245 -5.85 15.10 25.76
C ALA A 245 -5.71 16.59 25.42
N TYR A 246 -5.74 17.47 26.43
CA TYR A 246 -5.48 18.90 26.24
C TYR A 246 -4.01 19.18 25.84
N ASP A 247 -3.05 18.46 26.42
CA ASP A 247 -1.63 18.54 26.02
C ASP A 247 -1.42 18.15 24.56
N ASP A 248 -2.06 17.07 24.10
CA ASP A 248 -1.99 16.60 22.72
C ASP A 248 -2.65 17.61 21.75
N GLU A 249 -3.78 18.21 22.13
CA GLU A 249 -4.44 19.27 21.36
C GLU A 249 -3.55 20.51 21.21
N VAL A 250 -2.91 20.96 22.30
CA VAL A 250 -1.95 22.08 22.26
C VAL A 250 -0.76 21.76 21.36
N LYS A 251 -0.22 20.53 21.42
CA LYS A 251 0.88 20.10 20.54
C LYS A 251 0.46 20.08 19.07
N GLU A 252 -0.73 19.56 18.76
CA GLU A 252 -1.24 19.52 17.39
C GLU A 252 -1.39 20.94 16.81
N LEU A 253 -1.96 21.86 17.60
CA LEU A 253 -2.12 23.25 17.19
C LEU A 253 -0.77 23.95 16.99
N ARG A 254 0.22 23.70 17.84
CA ARG A 254 1.60 24.21 17.67
C ARG A 254 2.24 23.71 16.38
N SER A 255 2.18 22.41 16.10
CA SER A 255 2.68 21.85 14.84
C SER A 255 1.93 22.38 13.62
N ARG A 256 0.65 22.73 13.76
CA ARG A 256 -0.13 23.34 12.68
C ARG A 256 0.30 24.79 12.40
N VAL A 257 0.62 25.55 13.44
CA VAL A 257 1.18 26.91 13.31
C VAL A 257 2.51 26.86 12.57
N GLU A 258 3.43 25.97 12.99
CA GLU A 258 4.74 25.80 12.35
C GLU A 258 4.62 25.44 10.86
N LYS A 259 3.74 24.48 10.51
CA LYS A 259 3.50 24.12 9.11
C LYS A 259 2.92 25.27 8.30
N LEU A 260 2.02 26.07 8.87
CA LEU A 260 1.46 27.23 8.20
C LEU A 260 2.52 28.32 8.00
N GLU A 261 3.39 28.55 8.99
CA GLU A 261 4.53 29.46 8.89
C GLU A 261 5.48 29.04 7.77
N GLU A 262 5.87 27.76 7.73
CA GLU A 262 6.72 27.21 6.68
C GLU A 262 6.07 27.32 5.29
N MET A 263 4.76 27.05 5.19
CA MET A 263 4.01 27.25 3.94
C MET A 263 3.99 28.72 3.48
N MET A 264 3.90 29.67 4.42
CA MET A 264 3.97 31.10 4.09
C MET A 264 5.36 31.52 3.61
N GLU A 265 6.42 30.97 4.21
CA GLU A 265 7.79 31.27 3.80
C GLU A 265 8.08 30.75 2.38
N ARG A 266 7.66 29.51 2.08
CA ARG A 266 7.79 28.90 0.75
C ARG A 266 7.01 29.66 -0.32
N ASN A 267 5.79 30.08 0.01
CA ASN A 267 4.88 30.71 -0.94
C ASN A 267 4.84 32.24 -0.81
N ARG A 268 5.92 32.87 -0.33
CA ARG A 268 5.99 34.34 -0.13
C ARG A 268 5.72 35.16 -1.40
N LYS A 269 5.97 34.59 -2.58
CA LYS A 269 5.78 35.24 -3.89
C LYS A 269 4.33 35.19 -4.39
N ASP A 270 3.52 34.25 -3.88
CA ASP A 270 2.10 34.15 -4.21
C ASP A 270 1.27 34.91 -3.18
N LYS A 271 0.79 36.09 -3.56
CA LYS A 271 0.05 36.99 -2.67
C LYS A 271 -1.28 36.40 -2.19
N ALA A 272 -2.03 35.74 -3.09
CA ALA A 272 -3.34 35.21 -2.74
C ALA A 272 -3.21 34.04 -1.76
N PHE A 273 -2.23 33.17 -1.98
CA PHE A 273 -1.90 32.10 -1.05
C PHE A 273 -1.40 32.65 0.29
N TYR A 274 -0.47 33.61 0.26
CA TYR A 274 0.11 34.20 1.46
C TYR A 274 -0.96 34.86 2.35
N GLU A 275 -1.88 35.63 1.77
CA GLU A 275 -3.01 36.21 2.51
C GLU A 275 -3.95 35.16 3.10
N ALA A 276 -4.24 34.09 2.37
CA ALA A 276 -5.07 32.99 2.88
C ALA A 276 -4.38 32.23 4.02
N ALA A 277 -3.08 31.96 3.87
CA ALA A 277 -2.25 31.31 4.88
C ALA A 277 -2.10 32.17 6.14
N LEU A 278 -1.92 33.49 6.00
CA LEU A 278 -1.90 34.44 7.11
C LEU A 278 -3.20 34.41 7.92
N LYS A 279 -4.36 34.50 7.23
CA LYS A 279 -5.66 34.42 7.90
C LYS A 279 -5.82 33.09 8.63
N LYS A 280 -5.35 31.98 8.03
CA LYS A 280 -5.44 30.67 8.67
C LYS A 280 -4.52 30.55 9.87
N LEU A 281 -3.31 31.11 9.78
CA LEU A 281 -2.34 31.17 10.86
C LEU A 281 -2.90 31.96 12.04
N GLU A 282 -3.51 33.12 11.81
CA GLU A 282 -4.13 33.92 12.87
C GLU A 282 -5.27 33.16 13.57
N GLN A 283 -6.14 32.50 12.81
CA GLN A 283 -7.18 31.62 13.36
C GLN A 283 -6.59 30.49 14.20
N THR A 284 -5.51 29.85 13.74
CA THR A 284 -4.86 28.77 14.49
C THR A 284 -4.12 29.26 15.73
N ARG A 285 -3.52 30.45 15.70
CA ARG A 285 -2.90 31.07 16.88
C ARG A 285 -3.95 31.44 17.93
N LYS A 286 -5.11 31.93 17.50
CA LYS A 286 -6.24 32.17 18.39
C LYS A 286 -6.74 30.87 19.02
N ALA A 287 -6.95 29.83 18.21
CA ALA A 287 -7.35 28.51 18.71
C ALA A 287 -6.32 27.91 19.67
N LEU A 288 -5.02 28.10 19.41
CA LEU A 288 -3.94 27.70 20.30
C LEU A 288 -4.04 28.44 21.64
N ALA A 289 -4.25 29.76 21.64
CA ALA A 289 -4.41 30.53 22.87
C ALA A 289 -5.64 30.08 23.68
N ASP A 290 -6.76 29.80 23.02
CA ASP A 290 -7.97 29.27 23.66
C ASP A 290 -7.71 27.87 24.26
N ALA A 291 -7.05 26.97 23.51
CA ALA A 291 -6.67 25.64 23.98
C ALA A 291 -5.69 25.71 25.17
N GLU A 292 -4.68 26.58 25.12
CA GLU A 292 -3.75 26.80 26.23
C GLU A 292 -4.45 27.36 27.47
N ALA A 293 -5.44 28.25 27.31
CA ALA A 293 -6.25 28.74 28.42
C ALA A 293 -7.11 27.64 29.04
N THR A 294 -7.73 26.77 28.23
CA THR A 294 -8.50 25.63 28.75
C THR A 294 -7.59 24.61 29.46
N HIS A 295 -6.41 24.33 28.91
CA HIS A 295 -5.41 23.48 29.53
C HIS A 295 -4.90 24.07 30.85
N ALA A 296 -4.59 25.38 30.90
CA ALA A 296 -4.19 26.07 32.11
C ALA A 296 -5.29 26.06 33.19
N SER A 297 -6.55 26.23 32.81
CA SER A 297 -7.68 26.15 33.73
C SER A 297 -7.85 24.73 34.30
N ALA A 298 -7.79 23.71 33.44
CA ALA A 298 -7.89 22.31 33.82
C ALA A 298 -6.73 21.86 34.73
N THR A 299 -5.50 22.24 34.42
CA THR A 299 -4.32 21.94 35.25
C THR A 299 -4.41 22.61 36.62
N ASN A 300 -4.82 23.88 36.68
CA ASN A 300 -5.06 24.59 37.93
C ASN A 300 -6.18 23.94 38.76
N ALA A 301 -7.27 23.50 38.13
CA ALA A 301 -8.36 22.80 38.80
C ALA A 301 -7.90 21.46 39.41
N VAL A 302 -7.12 20.67 38.67
CA VAL A 302 -6.53 19.40 39.17
C VAL A 302 -5.56 19.69 40.31
N ALA A 303 -4.63 20.64 40.15
CA ALA A 303 -3.67 21.02 41.18
C ALA A 303 -4.36 21.51 42.47
N ARG A 304 -5.46 22.27 42.34
CA ARG A 304 -6.26 22.70 43.49
C ARG A 304 -6.89 21.50 44.21
N LYS A 305 -7.52 20.58 43.48
CA LYS A 305 -8.11 19.35 44.04
C LYS A 305 -7.06 18.49 44.73
N GLU A 306 -5.84 18.41 44.20
CA GLU A 306 -4.73 17.68 44.82
C GLU A 306 -4.26 18.33 46.12
N LYS A 307 -4.16 19.68 46.14
CA LYS A 307 -3.86 20.43 47.36
C LYS A 307 -4.95 20.20 48.42
N GLU A 308 -6.23 20.31 48.06
CA GLU A 308 -7.36 20.05 48.99
C GLU A 308 -7.31 18.62 49.55
N LYS A 309 -7.06 17.60 48.70
CA LYS A 309 -6.86 16.22 49.17
C LYS A 309 -5.66 16.06 50.10
N LYS A 310 -4.58 16.82 49.89
CA LYS A 310 -3.40 16.78 50.76
C LYS A 310 -3.71 17.40 52.13
N TRP A 311 -4.50 18.47 52.16
CA TRP A 311 -4.93 19.11 53.40
C TRP A 311 -5.93 18.25 54.17
N LEU A 312 -6.86 17.57 53.49
CA LEU A 312 -7.83 16.64 54.12
C LEU A 312 -7.22 15.33 54.65
N LYS A 313 -5.93 15.07 54.40
CA LYS A 313 -5.22 13.88 54.91
C LYS A 313 -4.58 14.12 56.29
N PHE A 314 -4.58 15.35 56.78
CA PHE A 314 -4.08 15.75 58.10
C PHE A 314 -5.24 16.33 58.91
#